data_AF-A0A6N6KZF9-F1
#
_entry.id   AF-A0A6N6KZF9-F1
#
_cell.length_a   1.000
_cell.length_b   1.000
_cell.length_c   1.000
_cell.angle_alpha   90.00
_cell.angle_beta   90.00
_cell.angle_gamma   90.00
#
_symmetry.space_group_name_H-M   'P 1'
#
loop_
_entity.id
_entity.type
_entity.pdbx_description
1 polymer ?
#
loop_
_entity_poly.entity_id
_entity_poly.type
_entity_poly.pdbx_seq_one_letter_code
_entity_poly.pdbx_strand_id
1 'polypeptide(L)' 'MYHHTDALGSVRQLGDASQEIIFSQSYDPYGNVLNTITAGPESNYGFTGEWTDDSGMVHLRARYLSMRREN' A
#
# COMPACT_ATOMS: atom_id res chain seq x y z
N MET A 1 9.97 -10.83 -1.85
CA MET A 1 9.58 -9.57 -1.21
C MET A 1 8.78 -9.91 0.04
N TYR A 2 8.92 -9.12 1.09
CA TYR A 2 8.26 -9.32 2.37
C TYR A 2 7.50 -8.04 2.75
N HIS A 3 6.21 -8.18 3.10
CA HIS A 3 5.38 -7.07 3.54
C HIS A 3 5.66 -6.72 5.01
N HIS A 4 5.85 -5.44 5.29
CA HIS A 4 5.85 -4.91 6.66
C HIS A 4 4.61 -4.04 6.86
N THR A 5 3.81 -4.40 7.87
CA THR A 5 2.50 -3.80 8.11
C THR A 5 2.46 -2.96 9.38
N ASP A 6 1.57 -1.96 9.41
CA ASP A 6 1.18 -1.29 10.65
C ASP A 6 0.19 -2.13 11.47
N ALA A 7 -0.24 -1.60 12.63
CA ALA A 7 -1.17 -2.28 13.53
C ALA A 7 -2.57 -2.52 12.93
N LEU A 8 -2.94 -1.79 11.87
CA LEU A 8 -4.19 -1.99 11.14
C LEU A 8 -4.02 -3.01 10.01
N GLY A 9 -2.80 -3.51 9.79
CA GLY A 9 -2.47 -4.42 8.69
C GLY A 9 -2.17 -3.70 7.37
N SER A 10 -2.05 -2.38 7.36
CA SER A 10 -1.70 -1.65 6.13
C SER A 10 -0.25 -1.93 5.76
N VAL A 11 0.01 -2.31 4.51
CA VAL A 11 1.38 -2.47 4.01
C VAL A 11 2.02 -1.10 3.90
N ARG A 12 3.09 -0.89 4.69
CA ARG A 12 3.85 0.37 4.72
C ARG A 12 5.22 0.22 4.09
N GLN A 13 5.77 -0.98 4.00
CA GLN A 13 7.09 -1.23 3.41
C GLN A 13 7.19 -2.59 2.74
N LEU A 14 8.10 -2.71 1.76
CA LEU A 14 8.53 -3.98 1.16
C LEU A 14 10.02 -4.18 1.41
N GLY A 15 10.37 -5.31 2.00
CA GLY A 15 11.74 -5.80 2.12
C GLY A 15 12.09 -6.81 1.02
N ASP A 16 13.35 -6.81 0.57
CA ASP A 16 13.88 -7.85 -0.33
C ASP A 16 14.43 -9.07 0.45
N ALA A 17 15.03 -10.03 -0.27
CA ALA A 17 15.63 -11.22 0.36
C ALA A 17 16.82 -10.92 1.27
N SER A 18 17.45 -9.75 1.10
CA SER A 18 18.57 -9.25 1.88
C SER A 18 18.13 -8.38 3.06
N GLN A 19 16.81 -8.23 3.29
CA GLN A 19 16.20 -7.37 4.31
C GLN A 19 16.34 -5.86 4.05
N GLU A 20 16.70 -5.46 2.83
CA GLU A 20 16.72 -4.05 2.45
C GLU A 20 15.30 -3.56 2.13
N ILE A 21 14.95 -2.37 2.61
CA ILE A 21 13.67 -1.74 2.31
C ILE A 21 13.73 -1.12 0.91
N ILE A 22 13.07 -1.75 -0.04
CA ILE A 22 13.04 -1.35 -1.45
C ILE A 22 11.80 -0.53 -1.82
N PHE A 23 10.84 -0.43 -0.89
CA PHE A 23 9.64 0.37 -1.02
C PHE A 23 9.15 0.80 0.36
N SER A 24 8.66 2.04 0.49
CA SER A 24 7.90 2.48 1.65
C SER A 24 6.81 3.48 1.27
N GLN A 25 5.69 3.43 1.98
CA GLN A 25 4.63 4.41 1.82
C GLN A 25 3.93 4.73 3.14
N SER A 26 3.29 5.89 3.19
CA SER A 26 2.42 6.28 4.28
C SER A 26 1.03 6.64 3.77
N TYR A 27 0.01 6.34 4.56
CA TYR A 27 -1.38 6.70 4.39
C TYR A 27 -1.83 7.67 5.48
N ASP A 28 -2.77 8.54 5.12
CA ASP A 28 -3.64 9.24 6.06
C ASP A 28 -4.65 8.26 6.73
N PRO A 29 -5.47 8.72 7.70
CA PRO A 29 -6.44 7.85 8.37
C PRO A 29 -7.49 7.18 7.47
N TYR A 30 -7.72 7.69 6.26
CA TYR A 30 -8.71 7.18 5.30
C TYR A 30 -8.08 6.39 4.15
N GLY A 31 -6.77 6.15 4.21
CA GLY A 31 -6.06 5.35 3.23
C GLY A 31 -5.49 6.14 2.06
N ASN A 32 -5.62 7.47 2.01
CA ASN A 32 -4.98 8.24 0.95
C ASN A 32 -3.46 8.21 1.15
N VAL A 33 -2.71 7.93 0.08
CA VAL A 33 -1.25 7.91 0.13
C VAL A 33 -0.71 9.33 0.34
N LEU A 34 0.10 9.52 1.37
CA LEU A 34 0.75 10.78 1.72
C LEU A 34 2.17 10.88 1.18
N ASN A 35 2.89 9.76 1.15
CA ASN A 35 4.25 9.70 0.64
C ASN A 35 4.55 8.28 0.14
N THR A 36 5.32 8.17 -0.94
CA THR A 36 5.86 6.91 -1.45
C THR A 36 7.33 7.10 -1.81
N ILE A 37 8.17 6.16 -1.37
CA ILE A 37 9.57 6.02 -1.77
C ILE A 37 9.70 4.63 -2.38
N THR A 38 10.22 4.55 -3.61
CA THR A 38 10.41 3.29 -4.31
C THR A 38 11.80 3.20 -4.94
N ALA A 39 12.44 2.05 -4.79
CA ALA A 39 13.69 1.67 -5.43
C ALA A 39 13.57 0.29 -6.13
N GLY A 40 12.35 -0.24 -6.23
CA GLY A 40 12.10 -1.59 -6.72
C GLY A 40 10.61 -1.83 -7.05
N PRO A 41 10.19 -3.09 -7.21
CA PRO A 41 8.81 -3.44 -7.49
C PRO A 41 7.86 -3.04 -6.36
N GLU A 42 6.64 -2.66 -6.72
CA GLU A 42 5.56 -2.35 -5.79
C GLU A 42 4.65 -3.58 -5.56
N SER A 43 3.74 -3.47 -4.60
CA SER A 43 2.72 -4.46 -4.31
C SER A 43 1.34 -3.84 -4.44
N ASN A 44 0.37 -4.62 -4.95
CA ASN A 44 -1.02 -4.19 -5.02
C ASN A 44 -1.70 -4.21 -3.64
N TYR A 45 -1.09 -4.83 -2.63
CA TYR A 45 -1.59 -4.81 -1.27
C TYR A 45 -1.13 -3.55 -0.54
N GLY A 46 -2.09 -2.81 0.02
CA GLY A 46 -1.83 -1.50 0.62
C GLY A 46 -2.59 -1.26 1.93
N PHE A 47 -3.37 -0.18 1.96
CA PHE A 47 -4.16 0.24 3.12
C PHE A 47 -5.02 -0.92 3.65
N THR A 48 -5.01 -1.15 4.97
CA THR A 48 -5.73 -2.25 5.64
C THR A 48 -5.42 -3.66 5.09
N GLY A 49 -4.34 -3.83 4.32
CA GLY A 49 -3.98 -5.10 3.69
C GLY A 49 -4.85 -5.48 2.49
N GLU A 50 -5.54 -4.50 1.90
CA GLU A 50 -6.49 -4.74 0.80
C GLU A 50 -5.83 -4.54 -0.56
N TRP A 51 -6.37 -5.23 -1.58
CA TRP A 51 -5.86 -5.19 -2.94
C TRP A 51 -6.34 -3.94 -3.68
N THR A 52 -5.42 -3.22 -4.32
CA THR A 52 -5.72 -2.14 -5.28
C THR A 52 -5.61 -2.69 -6.70
N ASP A 53 -6.68 -2.59 -7.48
CA ASP A 53 -6.68 -3.03 -8.87
C ASP A 53 -6.20 -1.94 -9.84
N ASP A 54 -6.11 -2.26 -11.13
CA ASP A 54 -5.61 -1.34 -12.17
C ASP A 54 -6.49 -0.10 -12.36
N SER A 55 -7.75 -0.13 -11.90
CA SER A 55 -8.61 1.06 -11.89
C SER A 55 -8.24 2.04 -10.78
N GLY A 56 -7.45 1.58 -9.80
CA GLY A 56 -7.09 2.36 -8.63
C GLY A 56 -8.04 2.23 -7.46
N MET A 57 -9.05 1.38 -7.56
CA MET A 57 -9.99 1.13 -6.48
C MET A 57 -9.45 0.04 -5.56
N VAL A 58 -9.69 0.21 -4.26
CA VAL A 58 -9.35 -0.81 -3.26
C VAL A 58 -10.53 -1.75 -3.05
N HIS A 59 -10.28 -3.03 -3.24
CA HIS A 59 -11.27 -4.08 -3.10
C HIS A 59 -11.42 -4.49 -1.63
N LEU A 60 -12.42 -3.93 -0.93
CA LEU A 60 -12.77 -4.28 0.46
C LEU A 60 -13.61 -5.56 0.55
N ARG A 61 -13.40 -6.50 -0.38
CA ARG A 61 -14.22 -7.71 -0.61
C ARG A 61 -15.62 -7.39 -1.12
N ALA A 62 -16.49 -6.87 -0.27
CA ALA A 62 -17.90 -6.63 -0.63
C ALA A 62 -18.13 -5.31 -1.36
N ARG A 63 -17.18 -4.37 -1.30
CA ARG A 63 -17.30 -3.01 -1.84
C ARG A 63 -15.95 -2.52 -2.34
N TYR A 64 -15.99 -1.49 -3.18
CA TYR A 64 -14.80 -0.76 -3.61
C TYR A 64 -14.68 0.56 -2.87
N LEU A 65 -13.46 0.90 -2.45
CA LEU A 65 -13.10 2.20 -1.93
C LEU A 65 -12.34 2.97 -3.01
N SER A 66 -12.81 4.19 -3.29
CA SER A 66 -12.06 5.17 -4.08
C SER A 66 -11.30 6.07 -3.13
N MET A 67 -9.97 5.99 -3.16
CA MET A 67 -9.09 6.92 -2.47
C MET A 67 -8.92 8.19 -3.30
N ARG A 68 -8.81 9.33 -2.63
CA ARG A 68 -8.55 10.60 -3.31
C ARG A 68 -7.18 10.54 -3.97
N ARG A 69 -7.16 10.82 -5.27
CA ARG A 69 -5.94 11.05 -6.03
C ARG A 69 -5.73 12.55 -6.15
N GLU A 70 -4.50 13.00 -5.88
CA GLU A 70 -4.13 14.38 -6.19
C GLU A 70 -4.07 14.57 -7.71
N ASN A 71 -4.41 15.78 -8.16
CA ASN A 71 -4.53 16.19 -9.56
C ASN A 71 -3.20 16.79 -10.05
#